data_AF-A0A7S3QBG7-F1
#
_entry.id   AF-A0A7S3QBG7-F1
#
_cell.length_a   1.000
_cell.length_b   1.000
_cell.length_c   1.000
_cell.angle_alpha   90.00
_cell.angle_beta   90.00
_cell.angle_gamma   90.00
#
_symmetry.space_group_name_H-M   'P 1'
#
loop_
_entity.id
_entity.type
_entity.pdbx_description
1 polymer ?
#
loop_
_entity_poly.entity_id
_entity_poly.type
_entity_poly.pdbx_seq_one_letter_code
_entity_poly.pdbx_strand_id
1 'polypeptide(L)'
;MPANENDLERILSNMSTKDDEFSLSSFSLDPKENGRNEVQLEETREWEQSTISMLLECHPFAASVHNREGRLPLHLLLIHTENNNALQHSSEGGRNTGIKMESLPDVKAMIEVNPRALDAIEPVSGLHPFMLAAVNNAIPLDIVYLLLSENPVVLNGFTHNRIPPQAMNTSLI
;
A
#
# COMPACT_ATOMS: atom_id res chain seq x y z
N MET A 1 -16.23 -24.31 -37.19
CA MET A 1 -17.40 -23.44 -37.41
C MET A 1 -17.14 -22.15 -36.68
N PRO A 2 -16.99 -21.00 -37.37
CA PRO A 2 -16.70 -19.74 -36.70
C PRO A 2 -17.96 -19.20 -36.03
N ALA A 3 -17.84 -18.82 -34.76
CA ALA A 3 -18.89 -18.16 -34.01
C ALA A 3 -19.10 -16.74 -34.56
N ASN A 4 -20.36 -16.38 -34.71
CA ASN A 4 -20.90 -15.13 -35.23
C ASN A 4 -20.64 -13.97 -34.26
N GLU A 5 -19.89 -12.95 -34.68
CA GLU A 5 -19.57 -11.73 -33.90
C GLU A 5 -20.80 -10.87 -33.54
N ASN A 6 -22.00 -11.13 -34.07
CA ASN A 6 -23.18 -10.31 -33.80
C ASN A 6 -23.96 -10.65 -32.51
N ASP A 7 -23.54 -11.64 -31.72
CA ASP A 7 -24.28 -12.01 -30.49
C ASP A 7 -23.83 -11.23 -29.23
N LEU A 8 -22.68 -10.54 -29.25
CA LEU A 8 -22.18 -9.80 -28.08
C LEU A 8 -22.79 -8.38 -27.93
N GLU A 9 -23.16 -7.73 -29.03
CA GLU A 9 -23.80 -6.40 -29.02
C GLU A 9 -25.21 -6.42 -28.38
N ARG A 10 -25.89 -7.58 -28.39
CA ARG A 10 -27.23 -7.73 -27.80
C ARG A 10 -27.24 -7.78 -26.28
N ILE A 11 -26.13 -8.11 -25.63
CA ILE A 11 -26.07 -8.20 -24.16
C ILE A 11 -25.84 -6.83 -23.53
N LEU A 12 -25.19 -5.89 -24.24
CA LEU A 12 -24.89 -4.56 -23.71
C LEU A 12 -26.08 -3.57 -23.81
N SER A 13 -27.08 -3.85 -24.65
CA SER A 13 -28.21 -2.93 -24.85
C SER A 13 -29.30 -2.99 -23.76
N ASN A 14 -29.23 -3.90 -22.79
CA ASN A 14 -30.33 -4.14 -21.83
C ASN A 14 -30.10 -3.60 -20.40
N MET A 15 -29.11 -2.75 -20.16
CA MET A 15 -28.87 -2.14 -18.83
C MET A 15 -29.23 -0.65 -18.71
N SER A 16 -29.94 -0.09 -19.69
CA SER A 16 -30.50 1.27 -19.58
C SER A 16 -31.99 1.17 -19.31
N THR A 17 -32.38 1.27 -18.03
CA THR A 17 -33.66 1.85 -17.57
C THR A 17 -33.79 1.58 -16.08
N LYS A 18 -33.65 2.64 -15.28
CA LYS A 18 -34.59 3.01 -14.20
C LYS A 18 -34.07 4.27 -13.56
N ASP A 19 -34.55 5.37 -14.11
CA ASP A 19 -34.65 6.65 -13.45
C ASP A 19 -35.57 6.47 -12.23
N ASP A 20 -34.99 6.18 -11.07
CA ASP A 20 -35.68 6.36 -9.81
C ASP A 20 -35.54 7.84 -9.42
N GLU A 21 -36.61 8.59 -9.75
CA GLU A 21 -36.87 9.93 -9.24
C GLU A 21 -36.88 9.92 -7.71
N PHE A 22 -35.74 10.25 -7.11
CA PHE A 22 -35.66 10.56 -5.68
C PHE A 22 -36.23 11.97 -5.46
N SER A 23 -37.48 12.02 -5.03
CA SER A 23 -38.20 13.25 -4.71
C SER A 23 -37.58 13.95 -3.50
N LEU A 24 -36.71 14.92 -3.75
CA LEU A 24 -36.09 15.79 -2.74
C LEU A 24 -36.96 17.03 -2.51
N SER A 25 -38.19 16.85 -2.02
CA SER A 25 -38.98 17.97 -1.52
C SER A 25 -38.79 18.12 -0.02
N SER A 26 -38.17 19.25 0.36
CA SER A 26 -38.32 19.94 1.65
C SER A 26 -37.41 19.50 2.82
N PHE A 27 -36.13 19.82 2.74
CA PHE A 27 -35.36 20.26 3.90
C PHE A 27 -35.04 21.75 3.73
N SER A 28 -35.86 22.60 4.36
CA SER A 28 -35.62 24.05 4.43
C SER A 28 -34.58 24.29 5.52
N LEU A 29 -33.31 24.30 5.14
CA LEU A 29 -32.22 24.80 5.97
C LEU A 29 -32.13 26.31 5.78
N ASP A 30 -32.48 27.05 6.83
CA ASP A 30 -32.28 28.51 6.90
C ASP A 30 -30.80 28.85 6.64
N PRO A 31 -30.47 29.63 5.58
CA PRO A 31 -29.12 30.11 5.37
C PRO A 31 -28.87 31.28 6.31
N LYS A 32 -28.44 31.00 7.54
CA LYS A 32 -27.70 32.01 8.30
C LYS A 32 -26.33 32.14 7.65
N GLU A 33 -26.22 33.14 6.78
CA GLU A 33 -24.97 33.74 6.30
C GLU A 33 -23.97 33.86 7.44
N ASN A 34 -23.08 32.87 7.54
CA ASN A 34 -21.85 33.02 8.29
C ASN A 34 -20.75 33.06 7.23
N GLY A 35 -20.58 34.25 6.63
CA GLY A 35 -19.47 34.60 5.75
C GLY A 35 -18.14 34.52 6.50
N ARG A 36 -17.69 33.30 6.78
CA ARG A 36 -16.35 32.98 7.24
C ARG A 36 -15.67 32.14 6.16
N ASN A 37 -15.13 32.86 5.19
CA ASN A 37 -13.82 32.57 4.61
C ASN A 37 -13.56 31.07 4.35
N GLU A 38 -14.20 30.51 3.33
CA GLU A 38 -13.62 29.42 2.54
C GLU A 38 -12.39 29.99 1.81
N VAL A 39 -11.32 30.24 2.57
CA VAL A 39 -10.00 30.48 1.99
C VAL A 39 -9.45 29.11 1.62
N GLN A 40 -9.49 28.83 0.32
CA GLN A 40 -8.58 27.97 -0.44
C GLN A 40 -7.47 27.35 0.43
N LEU A 41 -7.69 26.13 0.88
CA LEU A 41 -6.75 25.37 1.72
C LEU A 41 -6.17 24.17 0.96
N GLU A 42 -6.05 24.25 -0.37
CA GLU A 42 -5.65 23.10 -1.20
C GLU A 42 -4.29 23.21 -1.92
N GLU A 43 -3.54 24.32 -1.84
CA GLU A 43 -2.38 24.50 -2.74
C GLU A 43 -1.01 24.63 -2.06
N THR A 44 -0.85 24.26 -0.79
CA THR A 44 0.43 24.42 -0.06
C THR A 44 1.15 23.14 0.32
N ARG A 45 0.76 21.96 -0.20
CA ARG A 45 1.38 20.68 0.19
C ARG A 45 2.24 19.99 -0.88
N GLU A 46 2.44 20.59 -2.05
CA GLU A 46 3.21 19.94 -3.13
C GLU A 46 4.74 19.92 -2.92
N TRP A 47 5.27 20.66 -1.93
CA TRP A 47 6.73 20.78 -1.75
C TRP A 47 7.30 20.12 -0.50
N GLU A 48 6.50 19.37 0.27
CA GLU A 48 7.05 18.54 1.33
C GLU A 48 7.65 17.26 0.73
N GLN A 49 8.70 17.45 -0.07
CA GLN A 49 9.50 16.36 -0.59
C GLN A 49 10.18 15.67 0.59
N SER A 50 9.84 14.41 0.82
CA SER A 50 10.45 13.63 1.88
C SER A 50 11.97 13.56 1.69
N THR A 51 12.71 13.62 2.79
CA THR A 51 14.16 13.39 2.80
C THR A 51 14.53 12.05 2.15
N ILE A 52 13.65 11.04 2.24
CA ILE A 52 13.83 9.74 1.57
C ILE A 52 13.79 9.93 0.06
N SER A 53 12.76 10.61 -0.45
CA SER A 53 12.62 10.89 -1.88
C SER A 53 13.82 11.69 -2.42
N MET A 54 14.24 12.76 -1.72
CA MET A 54 15.43 13.52 -2.10
C MET A 54 16.72 12.67 -2.11
N LEU A 55 16.88 11.78 -1.12
CA LEU A 55 18.05 10.91 -1.04
C LEU A 55 18.08 9.88 -2.18
N LEU A 56 16.92 9.29 -2.50
CA LEU A 56 16.78 8.31 -3.57
C LEU A 56 16.98 8.94 -4.95
N GLU A 57 16.53 10.18 -5.15
CA GLU A 57 16.80 10.95 -6.37
C GLU A 57 18.30 11.19 -6.58
N CYS A 58 19.04 11.53 -5.51
CA CYS A 58 20.49 11.73 -5.59
C CYS A 58 21.27 10.40 -5.69
N HIS A 59 20.82 9.36 -5.00
CA HIS A 59 21.55 8.12 -4.78
C HIS A 59 20.64 6.88 -4.82
N PRO A 60 20.16 6.45 -6.01
CA PRO A 60 19.21 5.35 -6.11
C PRO A 60 19.73 4.02 -5.56
N PHE A 61 21.03 3.75 -5.71
CA PHE A 61 21.65 2.53 -5.19
C PHE A 61 21.58 2.40 -3.67
N ALA A 62 21.33 3.50 -2.94
CA ALA A 62 21.14 3.46 -1.50
C ALA A 62 20.00 2.52 -1.08
N ALA A 63 18.95 2.38 -1.91
CA ALA A 63 17.83 1.46 -1.69
C ALA A 63 18.24 -0.03 -1.68
N SER A 64 19.44 -0.37 -2.18
CA SER A 64 19.99 -1.73 -2.19
C SER A 64 21.03 -1.97 -1.09
N VAL A 65 21.40 -0.94 -0.32
CA VAL A 65 22.42 -1.05 0.73
C VAL A 65 21.77 -1.59 1.99
N HIS A 66 22.14 -2.81 2.37
CA HIS A 66 21.65 -3.41 3.61
C HIS A 66 22.53 -3.06 4.82
N ASN A 67 21.94 -3.07 6.01
CA ASN A 67 22.68 -2.90 7.26
C ASN A 67 23.52 -4.16 7.60
N ARG A 68 24.15 -4.17 8.79
CA ARG A 68 24.95 -5.31 9.29
C ARG A 68 24.15 -6.59 9.52
N GLU A 69 22.83 -6.47 9.67
CA GLU A 69 21.92 -7.60 9.85
C GLU A 69 21.42 -8.14 8.50
N GLY A 70 21.78 -7.49 7.38
CA GLY A 70 21.27 -7.84 6.05
C GLY A 70 19.91 -7.23 5.73
N ARG A 71 19.40 -6.30 6.55
CA ARG A 71 18.12 -5.62 6.30
C ARG A 71 18.29 -4.52 5.26
N LEU A 72 17.50 -4.59 4.20
CA LEU A 72 17.37 -3.53 3.22
C LEU A 72 16.66 -2.29 3.82
N PRO A 73 16.80 -1.12 3.21
CA PRO A 73 16.09 0.09 3.64
C PRO A 73 14.58 -0.09 3.73
N LEU A 74 13.98 -0.87 2.82
CA LEU A 74 12.55 -1.23 2.89
C LEU A 74 12.18 -1.99 4.16
N HIS A 75 13.01 -2.93 4.61
CA HIS A 75 12.76 -3.62 5.88
C HIS A 75 12.85 -2.68 7.07
N LEU A 76 13.86 -1.81 7.09
CA LEU A 76 14.06 -0.84 8.18
C LEU A 76 12.90 0.15 8.26
N LEU A 77 12.42 0.60 7.10
CA LEU A 77 11.25 1.46 6.98
C LEU A 77 10.07 0.75 7.68
N LEU A 78 9.69 -0.46 7.23
CA LEU A 78 8.56 -1.19 7.81
C LEU A 78 8.72 -1.54 9.30
N ILE A 79 9.93 -1.73 9.81
CA ILE A 79 10.16 -2.04 11.23
C ILE A 79 10.00 -0.79 12.12
N HIS A 80 10.42 0.39 11.65
CA HIS A 80 10.53 1.57 12.50
C HIS A 80 9.28 2.46 12.56
N THR A 81 8.18 2.09 11.90
CA THR A 81 6.88 2.79 12.02
C THR A 81 6.32 2.83 13.44
N GLU A 82 6.47 1.75 14.21
CA GLU A 82 5.81 1.56 15.51
C GLU A 82 6.22 2.61 16.55
N ASN A 83 7.48 3.06 16.49
CA ASN A 83 8.05 3.92 17.52
C ASN A 83 7.53 5.37 17.46
N ASN A 84 6.99 5.82 16.33
CA ASN A 84 6.52 7.19 16.17
C ASN A 84 5.13 7.43 16.77
N ASN A 85 4.27 6.41 16.81
CA ASN A 85 2.91 6.56 17.34
C ASN A 85 2.90 6.64 18.88
N ALA A 86 3.83 5.98 19.55
CA ALA A 86 3.93 5.97 21.01
C ALA A 86 4.35 7.34 21.60
N LEU A 87 5.01 8.20 20.82
CA LEU A 87 5.54 9.48 21.29
C LEU A 87 4.61 10.68 21.04
N GLN A 88 3.48 10.51 20.35
CA GLN A 88 2.57 11.63 20.04
C GLN A 88 1.75 12.13 21.25
N HIS A 89 1.69 11.38 22.35
CA HIS A 89 0.90 11.77 23.54
C HIS A 89 1.70 12.43 24.65
N SER A 90 3.01 12.62 24.49
CA SER A 90 3.86 13.15 25.56
C SER A 90 4.75 14.28 25.06
N SER A 91 4.43 15.48 25.54
CA SER A 91 5.33 16.64 25.64
C SER A 91 5.35 17.59 24.45
N GLU A 92 4.55 18.66 24.61
CA GLU A 92 4.76 19.96 23.98
C GLU A 92 6.21 20.43 24.22
N GLY A 93 7.05 20.47 23.17
CA GLY A 93 8.31 21.22 23.22
C GLY A 93 9.55 20.55 22.61
N GLY A 94 9.53 19.25 22.34
CA GLY A 94 10.62 18.57 21.64
C GLY A 94 10.46 18.68 20.12
N ARG A 95 11.45 19.22 19.41
CA ARG A 95 11.50 19.19 17.94
C ARG A 95 11.59 17.73 17.47
N ASN A 96 10.44 17.07 17.34
CA ASN A 96 10.34 15.75 16.76
C ASN A 96 10.65 15.85 15.27
N THR A 97 11.88 15.52 14.89
CA THR A 97 12.25 15.19 13.50
C THR A 97 11.80 13.76 13.14
N GLY A 98 10.75 13.27 13.79
CA GLY A 98 10.21 11.93 13.56
C GLY A 98 9.71 11.88 12.12
N ILE A 99 10.44 11.15 11.28
CA ILE A 99 10.02 10.87 9.91
C ILE A 99 8.70 10.11 10.04
N LYS A 100 7.59 10.81 9.79
CA LYS A 100 6.29 10.19 9.70
C LYS A 100 6.30 9.35 8.43
N MET A 101 6.47 8.06 8.61
CA MET A 101 6.42 7.06 7.54
C MET A 101 4.99 6.89 6.96
N GLU A 102 4.06 7.77 7.33
CA GLU A 102 2.71 7.85 6.76
C GLU A 102 2.72 8.18 5.25
N SER A 103 3.88 8.56 4.68
CA SER A 103 4.01 8.84 3.26
C SER A 103 4.08 7.53 2.44
N LEU A 104 2.91 7.06 2.00
CA LEU A 104 2.79 6.11 0.88
C LEU A 104 3.71 6.46 -0.32
N PRO A 105 3.91 7.74 -0.69
CA PRO A 105 4.91 8.14 -1.67
C PRO A 105 6.34 7.64 -1.40
N ASP A 106 6.79 7.61 -0.15
CA ASP A 106 8.17 7.20 0.17
C ASP A 106 8.39 5.71 -0.02
N VAL A 107 7.41 4.90 0.39
CA VAL A 107 7.43 3.45 0.16
C VAL A 107 7.41 3.17 -1.33
N LYS A 108 6.54 3.88 -2.08
CA LYS A 108 6.44 3.75 -3.52
C LYS A 108 7.75 4.13 -4.22
N ALA A 109 8.34 5.28 -3.89
CA ALA A 109 9.62 5.72 -4.44
C ALA A 109 10.74 4.68 -4.20
N MET A 110 10.75 4.05 -3.03
CA MET A 110 11.76 3.04 -2.72
C MET A 110 11.56 1.73 -3.49
N ILE A 111 10.31 1.33 -3.74
CA ILE A 111 9.98 0.18 -4.61
C ILE A 111 10.37 0.47 -6.05
N GLU A 112 10.06 1.67 -6.56
CA GLU A 112 10.40 2.09 -7.92
C GLU A 112 11.91 2.04 -8.17
N VAL A 113 12.71 2.45 -7.17
CA VAL A 113 14.17 2.44 -7.26
C VAL A 113 14.76 1.03 -7.07
N ASN A 114 14.16 0.19 -6.23
CA ASN A 114 14.63 -1.18 -5.99
C ASN A 114 13.48 -2.20 -5.90
N PRO A 115 12.93 -2.66 -7.04
CA PRO A 115 11.80 -3.59 -7.04
C PRO A 115 12.17 -4.97 -6.48
N ARG A 116 13.44 -5.37 -6.56
CA ARG A 116 13.94 -6.64 -6.00
C ARG A 116 13.86 -6.69 -4.48
N ALA A 117 13.72 -5.54 -3.81
CA ALA A 117 13.48 -5.50 -2.38
C ALA A 117 12.16 -6.20 -1.99
N LEU A 118 11.17 -6.27 -2.89
CA LEU A 118 9.89 -6.95 -2.64
C LEU A 118 10.02 -8.48 -2.51
N ASP A 119 11.00 -9.08 -3.18
CA ASP A 119 11.28 -10.51 -3.10
C ASP A 119 12.25 -10.87 -1.97
N ALA A 120 12.93 -9.87 -1.42
CA ALA A 120 13.92 -10.08 -0.37
C ALA A 120 13.24 -10.52 0.93
N ILE A 121 13.70 -11.63 1.49
CA ILE A 121 13.26 -12.09 2.80
C ILE A 121 14.03 -11.33 3.87
N GLU A 122 13.31 -10.75 4.83
CA GLU A 122 13.94 -10.08 5.97
C GLU A 122 14.69 -11.12 6.83
N PRO A 123 15.99 -10.94 7.07
CA PRO A 123 16.85 -12.01 7.59
C PRO A 123 16.57 -12.42 9.04
N VAL A 124 15.95 -11.56 9.86
CA VAL A 124 15.69 -11.86 11.28
C VAL A 124 14.37 -12.61 11.46
N SER A 125 13.30 -12.16 10.82
CA SER A 125 11.94 -12.69 10.91
C SER A 125 11.65 -13.78 9.87
N GLY A 126 12.41 -13.83 8.78
CA GLY A 126 12.13 -14.71 7.65
C GLY A 126 10.89 -14.30 6.85
N LEU A 127 10.42 -13.06 6.99
CA LEU A 127 9.20 -12.57 6.33
C LEU A 127 9.52 -11.76 5.07
N HIS A 128 8.66 -11.88 4.06
CA HIS A 128 8.62 -10.94 2.94
C HIS A 128 8.13 -9.56 3.40
N PRO A 129 8.40 -8.48 2.65
CA PRO A 129 8.04 -7.13 3.05
C PRO A 129 6.54 -6.94 3.32
N PHE A 130 5.64 -7.50 2.51
CA PHE A 130 4.20 -7.38 2.77
C PHE A 130 3.76 -8.13 4.03
N MET A 131 4.39 -9.28 4.35
CA MET A 131 4.10 -10.04 5.56
C MET A 131 4.61 -9.30 6.79
N LEU A 132 5.84 -8.76 6.69
CA LEU A 132 6.43 -7.91 7.71
C LEU A 132 5.55 -6.68 7.98
N ALA A 133 5.01 -6.09 6.91
CA ALA A 133 4.08 -4.98 7.01
C ALA A 133 2.77 -5.36 7.72
N ALA A 134 2.21 -6.52 7.38
CA ALA A 134 0.94 -7.00 7.95
C ALA A 134 1.04 -7.41 9.42
N VAL A 135 2.22 -7.82 9.90
CA VAL A 135 2.45 -8.17 11.32
C VAL A 135 2.54 -6.92 12.20
N ASN A 136 2.88 -5.77 11.62
CA ASN A 136 3.07 -4.51 12.34
C ASN A 136 1.79 -3.67 12.28
N ASN A 137 1.11 -3.56 13.42
CA ASN A 137 -0.16 -2.85 13.56
C ASN A 137 -0.05 -1.32 13.36
N ALA A 138 1.15 -0.76 13.35
CA ALA A 138 1.35 0.67 13.10
C ALA A 138 1.40 1.01 11.60
N ILE A 139 1.47 0.01 10.71
CA ILE A 139 1.52 0.23 9.27
C ILE A 139 0.10 0.33 8.70
N PRO A 140 -0.22 1.39 7.93
CA PRO A 140 -1.49 1.50 7.24
C PRO A 140 -1.73 0.34 6.28
N LEU A 141 -2.98 -0.13 6.21
CA LEU A 141 -3.38 -1.21 5.30
C LEU A 141 -3.06 -0.88 3.83
N ASP A 142 -3.10 0.39 3.45
CA ASP A 142 -2.75 0.86 2.10
C ASP A 142 -1.31 0.51 1.70
N ILE A 143 -0.37 0.53 2.66
CA ILE A 143 1.02 0.12 2.41
C ILE A 143 1.10 -1.39 2.21
N VAL A 144 0.35 -2.16 3.00
CA VAL A 144 0.28 -3.62 2.83
C VAL A 144 -0.29 -3.96 1.45
N TYR A 145 -1.36 -3.28 1.05
CA TYR A 145 -1.98 -3.45 -0.27
C TYR A 145 -1.02 -3.06 -1.39
N LEU A 146 -0.33 -1.92 -1.27
CA LEU A 146 0.69 -1.48 -2.23
C LEU A 146 1.78 -2.55 -2.43
N LEU A 147 2.34 -3.08 -1.35
CA LEU A 147 3.39 -4.11 -1.42
C LEU A 147 2.90 -5.38 -2.11
N LEU A 148 1.63 -5.75 -1.90
CA LEU A 148 0.99 -6.90 -2.55
C LEU A 148 0.70 -6.64 -4.03
N SER A 149 0.23 -5.44 -4.38
CA SER A 149 -0.10 -5.09 -5.77
C SER A 149 1.15 -5.02 -6.65
N GLU A 150 2.28 -4.59 -6.10
CA GLU A 150 3.56 -4.51 -6.81
C GLU A 150 4.25 -5.89 -6.94
N ASN A 151 3.88 -6.88 -6.12
CA ASN A 151 4.40 -8.25 -6.22
C ASN A 151 3.31 -9.33 -6.09
N PRO A 152 2.47 -9.51 -7.13
CA PRO A 152 1.40 -10.51 -7.10
C PRO A 152 1.91 -11.95 -7.19
N VAL A 153 3.19 -12.16 -7.56
CA VAL A 153 3.76 -13.51 -7.70
C VAL A 153 3.70 -14.27 -6.37
N VAL A 154 3.83 -13.55 -5.25
CA VAL A 154 3.74 -14.15 -3.92
C VAL A 154 2.36 -14.76 -3.65
N LEU A 155 1.31 -14.26 -4.29
CA LEU A 155 -0.04 -14.83 -4.19
C LEU A 155 -0.18 -16.11 -5.03
N ASN A 156 0.52 -16.20 -6.16
CA ASN A 156 0.44 -17.35 -7.06
C ASN A 156 1.23 -18.57 -6.54
N GLY A 157 2.32 -18.34 -5.79
CA GLY A 157 3.20 -19.39 -5.28
C GLY A 157 2.54 -20.42 -4.36
N PHE A 158 1.44 -20.06 -3.68
CA PHE A 158 0.69 -20.99 -2.84
C PHE A 158 -0.12 -22.03 -3.63
N THR A 159 -0.38 -21.79 -4.92
CA THR A 159 -1.25 -22.67 -5.70
C THR A 159 -0.51 -23.86 -6.33
N HIS A 160 0.81 -23.83 -6.41
CA HIS A 160 1.59 -24.84 -7.16
C HIS A 160 2.55 -25.68 -6.30
N ASN A 161 2.77 -25.33 -5.04
CA ASN A 161 3.40 -26.22 -4.06
C ASN A 161 2.37 -27.09 -3.33
N ARG A 162 1.37 -27.63 -4.05
CA ARG A 162 0.77 -28.89 -3.61
C ARG A 162 1.91 -29.89 -3.65
N ILE A 163 2.44 -30.23 -2.47
CA ILE A 163 3.25 -31.42 -2.27
C ILE A 163 2.56 -32.51 -3.08
N PRO A 164 3.17 -33.03 -4.18
CA PRO A 164 2.57 -34.14 -4.89
C PRO A 164 2.31 -35.19 -3.82
N PRO A 165 1.09 -35.73 -3.69
CA PRO A 165 0.78 -36.70 -2.65
C PRO A 165 1.89 -37.74 -2.72
N GLN A 166 2.80 -37.73 -1.73
CA GLN A 166 3.87 -38.69 -1.72
C GLN A 166 3.15 -40.01 -1.75
N ALA A 167 3.34 -40.75 -2.85
CA ALA A 167 2.85 -42.10 -2.97
C ALA A 167 3.43 -42.81 -1.75
N MET A 168 2.59 -43.02 -0.73
CA MET A 168 2.93 -43.82 0.41
C MET A 168 3.18 -45.20 -0.16
N ASN A 169 4.46 -45.48 -0.45
CA ASN A 169 4.95 -46.78 -0.82
C ASN A 169 4.67 -47.70 0.37
N THR A 170 3.50 -48.32 0.33
CA THR A 170 3.11 -49.49 1.09
C THR A 170 3.89 -50.68 0.52
N SER A 171 5.21 -50.67 0.71
CA SER A 171 6.02 -51.88 0.56
C SER A 171 5.99 -52.64 1.88
N LEU A 172 4.91 -53.38 2.08
CA LEU A 172 4.86 -54.53 2.97
C LEU A 172 5.47 -55.71 2.22
N ILE A 173 6.71 -56.07 2.57
CA ILE A 173 7.26 -57.41 2.35
C ILE A 173 7.95 -57.83 3.63
#